data_AF-A0A415LHG2-F1
#
_entry.id   AF-A0A415LHG2-F1
#
_cell.length_a   1.000
_cell.length_b   1.000
_cell.length_c   1.000
_cell.angle_alpha   90.00
_cell.angle_beta   90.00
_cell.angle_gamma   90.00
#
_symmetry.space_group_name_H-M   'P 1'
#
loop_
_entity.id
_entity.type
_entity.pdbx_description
1 polymer ?
#
loop_
_entity_poly.entity_id
_entity_poly.type
_entity_poly.pdbx_seq_one_letter_code
_entity_poly.pdbx_strand_id
1 'polypeptide(L)'
;MSKNRMISNELMMALIKYHVLDMKDNEEINNLIISELEEKLSKMSRHEDYTKSKMAPTKEEREEYRQKYLDTVGMHRDFRW
;
A
#
# COMPACT_ATOMS: atom_id res chain seq x y z
N MET A 1 15.86 4.15 9.50
CA MET A 1 14.85 5.08 10.06
C MET A 1 13.48 4.50 9.80
N SER A 2 12.74 4.10 10.84
CA SER A 2 11.33 3.73 10.66
C SER A 2 10.55 4.99 10.28
N LYS A 3 9.86 4.97 9.12
CA LYS A 3 8.96 6.06 8.73
C LYS A 3 7.61 5.82 9.40
N ASN A 4 7.09 6.84 10.08
CA ASN A 4 5.72 6.78 10.61
C ASN A 4 4.72 6.59 9.46
N ARG A 5 3.79 5.65 9.61
CA ARG A 5 2.74 5.37 8.63
C ARG A 5 1.41 5.75 9.25
N MET A 6 0.67 6.64 8.58
CA MET A 6 -0.69 6.99 8.98
C MET A 6 -1.67 5.91 8.52
N ILE A 7 -2.64 5.59 9.36
CA ILE A 7 -3.80 4.75 9.04
C ILE A 7 -5.09 5.54 9.26
N SER A 8 -6.20 5.07 8.68
CA SER A 8 -7.51 5.66 8.91
C SER A 8 -7.94 5.48 10.37
N ASN A 9 -8.73 6.41 10.90
CA ASN A 9 -9.31 6.26 12.24
C ASN A 9 -10.20 5.01 12.31
N GLU A 10 -10.88 4.68 11.22
CA GLU A 10 -11.70 3.47 11.10
C GLU A 10 -10.88 2.20 11.28
N LEU A 11 -9.77 2.04 10.55
CA LEU A 11 -8.85 0.92 10.73
C LEU A 11 -8.29 0.86 12.16
N MET A 12 -7.92 2.01 12.74
CA MET A 12 -7.44 2.06 14.13
C MET A 12 -8.50 1.55 15.12
N MET A 13 -9.75 1.99 14.97
CA MET A 13 -10.86 1.54 15.82
C MET A 13 -11.17 0.06 15.61
N ALA A 14 -11.11 -0.43 14.37
CA ALA A 14 -11.29 -1.84 14.05
C ALA A 14 -10.21 -2.70 14.74
N LEU A 15 -8.95 -2.29 14.67
CA LEU A 15 -7.84 -2.96 15.35
C LEU A 15 -7.99 -2.96 16.87
N ILE A 16 -8.48 -1.87 17.47
CA ILE A 16 -8.78 -1.82 18.91
C ILE A 16 -9.90 -2.81 19.26
N LYS A 17 -11.00 -2.82 18.51
CA LYS A 17 -12.10 -3.78 18.73
C LYS A 17 -11.63 -5.22 18.62
N TYR A 18 -10.81 -5.51 17.62
CA TYR A 18 -10.28 -6.84 17.36
C TYR A 18 -9.32 -7.32 18.45
N HIS A 19 -8.33 -6.50 18.83
CA HIS A 19 -7.27 -6.91 19.77
C HIS A 19 -7.56 -6.64 21.24
N VAL A 20 -8.23 -5.52 21.55
CA VAL A 20 -8.45 -5.05 22.93
C VAL A 20 -9.81 -5.48 23.47
N LEU A 21 -10.85 -5.46 22.64
CA LEU A 21 -12.21 -5.86 23.03
C LEU A 21 -12.53 -7.33 22.70
N ASP A 22 -11.54 -8.09 22.24
CA ASP A 22 -11.63 -9.50 21.87
C ASP A 22 -12.75 -9.84 20.87
N MET A 23 -13.09 -8.90 19.99
CA MET A 23 -14.12 -9.08 18.95
C MET A 23 -13.58 -9.87 17.75
N LYS A 24 -12.78 -10.92 17.99
CA LYS A 24 -12.10 -11.67 16.93
C LYS A 24 -13.06 -12.47 16.04
N ASP A 25 -14.22 -12.86 16.56
CA ASP A 25 -15.23 -13.61 15.82
C ASP A 25 -16.14 -12.70 14.97
N ASN A 26 -15.94 -11.37 15.04
CA ASN A 26 -16.68 -10.44 14.20
C ASN A 26 -16.08 -10.39 12.79
N GLU A 27 -16.72 -11.10 11.86
CA GLU A 27 -16.28 -11.22 10.47
C GLU A 27 -16.20 -9.85 9.74
N GLU A 28 -17.13 -8.93 10.01
CA GLU A 28 -17.13 -7.61 9.38
C GLU A 28 -15.89 -6.80 9.79
N ILE A 29 -15.53 -6.82 11.08
CA ILE A 29 -14.33 -6.15 11.59
C ILE A 29 -13.07 -6.78 11.00
N ASN A 30 -13.01 -8.11 10.91
CA ASN A 30 -11.88 -8.81 10.29
C ASN A 30 -11.71 -8.42 8.83
N ASN A 31 -12.78 -8.49 8.06
CA ASN A 31 -12.75 -8.18 6.63
C ASN A 31 -12.31 -6.73 6.40
N LEU A 32 -12.81 -5.79 7.22
CA LEU A 32 -12.40 -4.39 7.18
C LEU A 32 -10.91 -4.21 7.47
N ILE A 33 -10.39 -4.88 8.52
CA ILE A 33 -8.95 -4.81 8.86
C ILE A 33 -8.10 -5.32 7.70
N ILE A 34 -8.46 -6.48 7.15
CA ILE A 34 -7.71 -7.10 6.04
C ILE A 34 -7.72 -6.18 4.83
N SER A 35 -8.90 -5.73 4.38
CA SER A 35 -9.01 -4.90 3.18
C SER A 35 -8.25 -3.58 3.30
N GLU A 36 -8.38 -2.89 4.43
CA GLU A 36 -7.71 -1.60 4.67
C GLU A 36 -6.18 -1.76 4.77
N LEU A 37 -5.70 -2.83 5.39
CA LEU A 37 -4.27 -3.12 5.49
C LEU A 37 -3.67 -3.53 4.14
N GLU A 38 -4.37 -4.36 3.36
CA GLU A 38 -3.95 -4.72 2.00
C GLU A 38 -3.89 -3.49 1.10
N GLU A 39 -4.91 -2.63 1.15
CA GLU A 39 -4.91 -1.39 0.40
C GLU A 39 -3.74 -0.49 0.84
N LYS A 40 -3.49 -0.37 2.15
CA LYS A 40 -2.37 0.40 2.67
C LYS A 40 -1.02 -0.13 2.19
N LEU A 41 -0.82 -1.45 2.21
CA LEU A 41 0.38 -2.10 1.71
C LEU A 41 0.57 -1.85 0.21
N SER A 42 -0.49 -1.96 -0.58
CA SER A 42 -0.43 -1.68 -2.03
C SER A 42 -0.01 -0.23 -2.31
N LYS A 43 -0.59 0.75 -1.58
CA LYS A 43 -0.24 2.17 -1.69
C LYS A 43 1.23 2.42 -1.30
N MET A 44 1.72 1.72 -0.27
CA MET A 44 3.12 1.80 0.15
C MET A 44 4.07 1.26 -0.93
N SER A 45 3.78 0.09 -1.50
CA SER A 45 4.58 -0.49 -2.59
C SER A 45 4.62 0.44 -3.80
N ARG A 46 3.45 0.94 -4.25
CA ARG A 46 3.34 1.89 -5.37
C ARG A 46 4.18 3.14 -5.16
N HIS A 47 4.11 3.73 -3.97
CA HIS A 47 4.89 4.91 -3.65
C HIS A 47 6.41 4.61 -3.66
N GLU A 48 6.82 3.43 -3.19
CA GLU A 48 8.22 3.01 -3.20
C GLU A 48 8.74 2.79 -4.61
N ASP A 49 7.99 2.09 -5.47
CA ASP A 49 8.35 1.88 -6.88
C ASP A 49 8.44 3.21 -7.63
N TYR A 50 7.46 4.10 -7.44
CA TYR A 50 7.50 5.44 -8.01
C TYR A 50 8.74 6.23 -7.55
N THR A 51 9.02 6.22 -6.24
CA THR A 51 10.20 6.91 -5.68
C THR A 51 11.50 6.35 -6.25
N LYS A 52 11.63 5.01 -6.32
CA LYS A 52 12.82 4.36 -6.89
C LYS A 52 12.99 4.69 -8.37
N SER A 53 11.91 4.71 -9.16
CA SER A 53 11.95 5.13 -10.57
C SER A 53 12.47 6.57 -10.70
N LYS A 54 11.97 7.50 -9.88
CA LYS A 54 12.39 8.91 -9.96
C LYS A 54 13.81 9.16 -9.48
N MET A 55 14.29 8.37 -8.52
CA MET A 55 15.63 8.49 -7.95
C MET A 55 16.68 7.60 -8.65
N ALA A 56 16.28 6.74 -9.59
CA ALA A 56 17.17 5.83 -10.27
C ALA A 56 18.26 6.59 -11.07
N PRO A 57 19.54 6.21 -10.92
CA PRO A 57 20.66 6.85 -11.60
C PRO A 57 20.74 6.49 -13.09
N THR A 58 20.28 5.29 -13.46
CA THR A 58 20.29 4.78 -14.84
C THR A 58 18.91 4.83 -15.48
N LYS A 59 18.85 4.80 -16.82
CA LYS A 59 17.56 4.78 -17.54
C LYS A 59 16.89 3.41 -17.44
N GLU A 60 17.69 2.36 -17.39
CA GLU A 60 17.28 0.97 -17.31
C GLU A 60 16.58 0.69 -15.98
N GLU A 61 17.19 1.06 -14.85
CA GLU A 61 16.57 0.91 -13.52
C GLU A 61 15.33 1.80 -13.38
N ARG A 62 15.38 3.04 -13.92
CA ARG A 62 14.23 3.93 -13.94
C ARG A 62 13.03 3.29 -14.62
N GLU A 63 13.28 2.68 -15.78
CA GLU A 63 12.26 2.03 -16.60
C GLU A 63 11.73 0.75 -15.95
N GLU A 64 12.60 -0.03 -15.29
CA GLU A 64 12.18 -1.21 -14.52
C GLU A 64 11.19 -0.85 -13.41
N TYR A 65 11.52 0.15 -12.58
CA TYR A 65 10.63 0.61 -11.51
C TYR A 65 9.38 1.33 -12.05
N ARG A 66 9.48 2.00 -13.20
CA ARG A 66 8.32 2.59 -13.88
C ARG A 66 7.35 1.49 -14.30
N GLN A 67 7.85 0.41 -14.89
CA GLN A 67 7.01 -0.70 -15.34
C GLN A 67 6.37 -1.43 -14.16
N LYS A 68 7.12 -1.67 -13.07
CA LYS A 68 6.55 -2.22 -11.82
C LYS A 68 5.42 -1.35 -11.27
N TYR A 69 5.62 -0.03 -11.23
CA TYR A 69 4.56 0.90 -10.85
C TYR A 69 3.33 0.76 -11.75
N LEU A 70 3.49 0.82 -13.08
CA LEU A 70 2.38 0.70 -14.03
C LEU A 70 1.62 -0.62 -13.89
N ASP A 71 2.33 -1.74 -13.73
CA ASP A 71 1.72 -3.05 -13.52
C ASP A 71 0.90 -3.08 -12.21
N THR A 72 1.42 -2.46 -11.13
CA THR A 72 0.71 -2.40 -9.83
C THR A 72 -0.52 -1.49 -9.82
N VAL A 73 -0.60 -0.51 -10.73
CA VAL A 73 -1.77 0.36 -10.90
C VAL A 73 -2.67 -0.07 -12.06
N GLY A 74 -2.32 -1.14 -12.78
CA GLY A 74 -3.09 -1.67 -13.90
C GLY A 74 -3.11 -0.77 -15.13
N MET A 75 -2.08 0.06 -15.33
CA MET A 75 -1.99 0.97 -16.47
C MET A 75 -1.19 0.37 -17.63
N HIS A 76 -1.51 0.80 -18.85
CA HIS A 76 -0.81 0.37 -20.05
C HIS A 76 0.68 0.76 -20.00
N ARG A 77 1.57 -0.12 -20.47
CA ARG A 77 3.03 0.09 -20.43
C ARG A 77 3.48 1.40 -21.09
N ASP A 78 2.78 1.78 -22.16
CA ASP A 78 3.06 2.99 -22.94
C ASP A 78 2.45 4.27 -22.36
N PHE A 79 1.76 4.19 -21.21
CA PHE A 79 1.21 5.36 -20.55
C PHE A 79 2.35 6.32 -20.13
N ARG A 80 2.24 7.58 -20.56
CA ARG A 80 3.15 8.68 -20.22
C ARG A 80 2.41 9.72 -19.40
N TRP A 81 3.07 10.21 -18.37
CA TRP A 81 2.59 11.21 -17.41
C TRP A 81 3.57 12.38 -17.34
#